data_AF-A0A4Y7RLU5-F1
#
_entry.id   AF-A0A4Y7RLU5-F1
#
_cell.length_a   1.000
_cell.length_b   1.000
_cell.length_c   1.000
_cell.angle_alpha   90.00
_cell.angle_beta   90.00
_cell.angle_gamma   90.00
#
_symmetry.space_group_name_H-M   'P 1'
#
loop_
_entity.id
_entity.type
_entity.pdbx_description
1 polymer ?
#
loop_
_entity_poly.entity_id
_entity_poly.type
_entity_poly.pdbx_seq_one_letter_code
_entity_poly.pdbx_strand_id
1 'polypeptide(L)'
;MAKGNSEETTVNCTQRQGEALSGLDRIREAARRDKNLRFTSLMHHITVDLLRDAYNALKRNATPGVDGVTWQQYGENLEENLSNLHQSVQSGRYRATPSKRVWLPKPDGKQRPIGIAVLEDKIVQQAVVWVLNQIYEEDFVGFSYGFRPGRSQHNALDALWVGITQRKVNWVLDADIRSFF
;
A
#
# COMPACT_ATOMS: atom_id res chain seq x y z
N MET A 1 -27.37 8.99 50.80
CA MET A 1 -28.00 7.81 50.17
C MET A 1 -27.70 7.91 48.67
N ALA A 2 -26.63 7.26 48.20
CA ALA A 2 -26.61 6.01 47.39
C ALA A 2 -27.42 6.16 46.08
N LYS A 3 -26.89 6.05 44.85
CA LYS A 3 -26.05 5.05 44.14
C LYS A 3 -25.42 5.77 42.92
N GLY A 4 -24.31 5.42 42.27
CA GLY A 4 -23.64 4.14 42.06
C GLY A 4 -23.43 3.91 40.54
N ASN A 5 -22.19 4.14 40.08
CA ASN A 5 -21.43 3.73 38.88
C ASN A 5 -22.11 3.31 37.55
N SER A 6 -21.46 3.76 36.46
CA SER A 6 -20.97 2.89 35.38
C SER A 6 -19.78 3.55 34.66
N GLU A 7 -18.56 3.15 35.03
CA GLU A 7 -17.33 3.42 34.26
C GLU A 7 -17.27 2.42 33.10
N GLU A 8 -17.48 2.90 31.88
CA GLU A 8 -17.19 2.12 30.69
C GLU A 8 -15.67 2.02 30.50
N THR A 9 -15.15 0.80 30.65
CA THR A 9 -13.77 0.47 30.39
C THR A 9 -13.52 0.57 28.89
N THR A 10 -12.73 1.56 28.49
CA THR A 10 -12.25 1.72 27.12
C THR A 10 -11.37 0.53 26.75
N VAL A 11 -11.82 -0.23 25.75
CA VAL A 11 -11.17 -1.46 25.30
C VAL A 11 -9.86 -1.10 24.58
N ASN A 12 -8.75 -1.69 25.04
CA ASN A 12 -7.40 -1.51 24.53
C ASN A 12 -7.27 -1.88 23.03
N CYS A 13 -7.31 -0.88 22.14
CA CYS A 13 -7.04 -1.03 20.71
C CYS A 13 -5.59 -0.63 20.34
N THR A 14 -4.91 0.13 21.19
CA THR A 14 -3.65 0.82 20.84
C THR A 14 -2.41 -0.08 20.90
N GLN A 15 -2.42 -1.17 21.66
CA GLN A 15 -1.22 -1.99 21.88
C GLN A 15 -0.80 -2.81 20.65
N ARG A 16 -1.75 -3.36 19.90
CA ARG A 16 -1.45 -4.23 18.74
C ARG A 16 -0.91 -3.47 17.54
N GLN A 17 -1.39 -2.25 17.29
CA GLN A 17 -0.87 -1.39 16.23
C GLN A 17 0.61 -1.04 16.43
N GLY A 18 1.06 -0.87 17.68
CA GLY A 18 2.47 -0.55 17.98
C GLY A 18 3.46 -1.67 17.61
N GLU A 19 3.06 -2.93 17.73
CA GLU A 19 3.94 -4.07 17.44
C GLU A 19 4.20 -4.25 15.94
N ALA A 20 3.16 -4.09 15.11
CA ALA A 20 3.29 -4.16 13.64
C ALA A 20 4.18 -3.03 13.10
N LEU A 21 4.03 -1.80 13.63
CA LEU A 21 4.88 -0.66 13.29
C LEU A 21 6.34 -0.90 13.71
N SER A 22 6.56 -1.47 14.90
CA SER A 22 7.90 -1.81 15.39
C SER A 22 8.64 -2.80 14.47
N GLY A 23 7.93 -3.74 13.84
CA GLY A 23 8.51 -4.68 12.89
C GLY A 23 8.97 -4.01 11.59
N LEU A 24 8.16 -3.12 11.03
CA LEU A 24 8.45 -2.41 9.78
C LEU A 24 9.58 -1.39 9.95
N ASP A 25 9.62 -0.68 11.08
CA ASP A 25 10.67 0.29 11.38
C ASP A 25 12.06 -0.36 11.41
N ARG A 26 12.17 -1.60 11.90
CA ARG A 26 13.44 -2.34 11.89
C ARG A 26 13.94 -2.64 10.48
N ILE A 27 13.04 -2.91 9.53
CA ILE A 27 13.40 -3.12 8.12
C ILE A 27 14.00 -1.83 7.57
N ARG A 28 13.35 -0.70 7.83
CA ARG A 28 13.81 0.62 7.40
C ARG A 28 15.17 0.96 7.99
N GLU A 29 15.37 0.73 9.29
CA GLU A 29 16.67 0.93 9.93
C GLU A 29 17.77 0.07 9.30
N ALA A 30 17.47 -1.19 9.00
CA ALA A 30 18.43 -2.08 8.34
C ALA A 30 18.78 -1.61 6.92
N ALA A 31 17.77 -1.22 6.13
CA ALA A 31 17.96 -0.69 4.78
C ALA A 31 18.80 0.60 4.79
N ARG A 32 18.58 1.47 5.78
CA ARG A 32 19.33 2.70 5.96
C ARG A 32 20.79 2.46 6.36
N ARG A 33 21.06 1.43 7.15
CA ARG A 33 22.43 1.08 7.62
C ARG A 33 23.27 0.45 6.51
N ASP A 34 22.69 -0.44 5.70
CA ASP A 34 23.40 -1.14 4.64
C ASP A 34 22.57 -1.22 3.35
N LYS A 35 23.00 -0.46 2.34
CA LYS A 35 22.36 -0.40 1.01
C LYS A 35 22.59 -1.66 0.17
N ASN A 36 23.57 -2.50 0.51
CA ASN A 36 23.84 -3.75 -0.22
C ASN A 36 23.15 -4.96 0.42
N LEU A 37 22.42 -4.75 1.52
CA LEU A 37 21.73 -5.81 2.24
C LEU A 37 20.64 -6.43 1.36
N ARG A 38 20.61 -7.77 1.33
CA ARG A 38 19.58 -8.54 0.61
C ARG A 38 18.54 -9.05 1.60
N PHE A 39 17.32 -8.55 1.50
CA PHE A 39 16.19 -9.01 2.30
C PHE A 39 15.61 -10.29 1.71
N THR A 40 15.82 -11.43 2.39
CA THR A 40 15.38 -12.75 1.92
C THR A 40 14.10 -13.25 2.59
N SER A 41 13.77 -12.74 3.79
CA SER A 41 12.58 -13.10 4.54
C SER A 41 11.80 -11.85 4.91
N LEU A 42 10.86 -11.47 4.05
CA LEU A 42 9.96 -10.33 4.29
C LEU A 42 8.52 -10.77 4.63
N MET A 43 8.17 -12.01 4.29
CA MET A 43 6.81 -12.53 4.41
C MET A 43 6.29 -12.54 5.84
N HIS A 44 7.17 -12.77 6.82
CA HIS A 44 6.81 -12.83 8.24
C HIS A 44 6.37 -11.47 8.80
N HIS A 45 6.62 -10.36 8.09
CA HIS A 45 6.12 -9.03 8.46
C HIS A 45 4.66 -8.80 8.03
N ILE A 46 4.10 -9.66 7.18
CA ILE A 46 2.68 -9.63 6.83
C ILE A 46 1.92 -10.30 7.96
N THR A 47 1.54 -9.51 8.98
CA THR A 47 0.74 -9.96 10.13
C THR A 47 -0.76 -9.76 9.86
N VAL A 48 -1.60 -10.41 10.66
CA VAL A 48 -3.06 -10.20 10.61
C VAL A 48 -3.40 -8.73 10.86
N ASP A 49 -2.68 -8.07 11.78
CA ASP A 49 -2.89 -6.65 12.07
C ASP A 49 -2.52 -5.77 10.87
N LEU A 50 -1.41 -6.07 10.16
CA LEU A 50 -1.03 -5.36 8.94
C LEU A 50 -2.07 -5.55 7.82
N LEU A 51 -2.61 -6.77 7.68
CA LEU A 51 -3.68 -7.04 6.72
C LEU A 51 -4.97 -6.29 7.09
N ARG A 52 -5.27 -6.15 8.39
CA ARG A 52 -6.42 -5.36 8.86
C ARG A 52 -6.25 -3.87 8.54
N ASP A 53 -5.07 -3.32 8.82
CA ASP A 53 -4.75 -1.95 8.47
C ASP A 53 -4.83 -1.74 6.95
N ALA A 54 -4.32 -2.70 6.17
CA ALA A 54 -4.39 -2.68 4.71
C ALA A 54 -5.84 -2.67 4.22
N TYR A 55 -6.70 -3.52 4.76
CA TYR A 55 -8.14 -3.53 4.48
C TYR A 55 -8.81 -2.18 4.78
N ASN A 56 -8.47 -1.57 5.92
CA ASN A 56 -9.01 -0.27 6.32
C ASN A 56 -8.53 0.88 5.43
N ALA A 57 -7.34 0.78 4.85
CA ALA A 57 -6.78 1.75 3.92
C ALA A 57 -7.41 1.68 2.51
N LEU A 58 -8.09 0.58 2.16
CA LEU A 58 -8.77 0.44 0.88
C LEU A 58 -10.01 1.34 0.79
N LYS A 59 -10.34 1.77 -0.43
CA LYS A 59 -11.57 2.52 -0.69
C LYS A 59 -12.80 1.64 -0.49
N ARG A 60 -13.70 2.04 0.42
CA ARG A 60 -14.92 1.28 0.77
C ARG A 60 -15.87 1.05 -0.40
N ASN A 61 -15.90 1.97 -1.37
CA ASN A 61 -16.74 1.89 -2.57
C ASN A 61 -15.96 1.41 -3.81
N ALA A 62 -14.83 0.74 -3.63
CA ALA A 62 -14.07 0.19 -4.75
C ALA A 62 -14.90 -0.85 -5.50
N THR A 63 -14.77 -0.87 -6.84
CA THR A 63 -15.40 -1.89 -7.67
C THR A 63 -14.91 -3.29 -7.27
N PRO A 64 -15.83 -4.25 -7.04
CA PRO A 64 -15.46 -5.61 -6.71
C PRO A 64 -14.76 -6.31 -7.88
N GLY A 65 -13.98 -7.34 -7.55
CA GLY A 65 -13.24 -8.13 -8.52
C GLY A 65 -14.13 -9.10 -9.31
N VAL A 66 -13.54 -10.19 -9.80
CA VAL A 66 -14.27 -11.25 -10.51
C VAL A 66 -15.22 -12.04 -9.61
N ASP A 67 -14.93 -12.07 -8.31
CA ASP A 67 -15.70 -12.74 -7.25
C ASP A 67 -16.95 -11.97 -6.81
N GLY A 68 -17.04 -10.67 -7.15
CA GLY A 68 -18.17 -9.83 -6.80
C GLY A 68 -18.21 -9.37 -5.34
N VAL A 69 -17.27 -9.82 -4.50
CA VAL A 69 -17.25 -9.51 -3.06
C VAL A 69 -16.91 -8.05 -2.84
N THR A 70 -17.82 -7.33 -2.17
CA THR A 70 -17.63 -5.91 -1.83
C THR A 70 -16.84 -5.77 -0.53
N TRP A 71 -16.34 -4.55 -0.28
CA TRP A 71 -15.68 -4.21 0.98
C TRP A 71 -16.59 -4.49 2.18
N GLN A 72 -17.87 -4.13 2.09
CA GLN A 72 -18.83 -4.33 3.18
C GLN A 72 -19.08 -5.80 3.48
N GLN A 73 -19.30 -6.61 2.44
CA GLN A 73 -19.55 -8.06 2.59
C GLN A 73 -18.36 -8.77 3.21
N TYR A 74 -17.14 -8.46 2.77
CA TYR A 74 -15.93 -9.04 3.35
C TYR A 74 -15.76 -8.65 4.82
N GLY A 75 -16.18 -7.43 5.17
CA GLY A 75 -16.11 -6.89 6.52
C GLY A 75 -17.06 -7.55 7.53
N GLU A 76 -18.09 -8.29 7.08
CA GLU A 76 -19.05 -8.96 7.97
C GLU A 76 -18.37 -10.01 8.86
N ASN A 77 -17.39 -10.75 8.32
CA ASN A 77 -16.58 -11.74 9.03
C ASN A 77 -15.09 -11.41 8.95
N LEU A 78 -14.75 -10.12 9.14
CA LEU A 78 -13.41 -9.59 8.87
C LEU A 78 -12.28 -10.39 9.55
N GLU A 79 -12.40 -10.67 10.84
CA GLU A 79 -11.34 -11.32 11.61
C GLU A 79 -11.05 -12.75 11.15
N GLU A 80 -12.10 -13.52 10.86
CA GLU A 80 -11.97 -14.88 10.35
C GLU A 80 -11.36 -14.88 8.94
N ASN A 81 -11.85 -13.99 8.08
CA ASN A 81 -11.34 -13.84 6.71
C ASN A 81 -9.84 -13.47 6.72
N LEU A 82 -9.44 -12.50 7.54
CA LEU A 82 -8.04 -12.08 7.65
C LEU A 82 -7.13 -13.16 8.25
N SER A 83 -7.62 -13.93 9.23
CA SER A 83 -6.89 -15.06 9.80
C SER A 83 -6.63 -16.15 8.76
N ASN A 84 -7.66 -16.51 7.99
CA ASN A 84 -7.57 -17.50 6.91
C ASN A 84 -6.64 -17.02 5.79
N LEU A 85 -6.77 -15.74 5.39
CA LEU A 85 -5.90 -15.12 4.39
C LEU A 85 -4.44 -15.13 4.85
N HIS A 86 -4.18 -14.70 6.09
CA HIS A 86 -2.83 -14.74 6.68
C HIS A 86 -2.24 -16.14 6.67
N GLN A 87 -3.00 -17.16 7.11
CA GLN A 87 -2.54 -18.54 7.10
C GLN A 87 -2.24 -19.03 5.67
N SER A 88 -3.07 -18.68 4.70
CA SER A 88 -2.86 -19.01 3.28
C SER A 88 -1.59 -18.38 2.72
N VAL A 89 -1.36 -17.11 3.05
CA VAL A 89 -0.16 -16.32 2.70
C VAL A 89 1.08 -16.96 3.31
N GLN A 90 1.12 -17.19 4.64
CA GLN A 90 2.29 -17.75 5.33
C GLN A 90 2.59 -19.20 4.94
N SER A 91 1.57 -20.00 4.62
CA SER A 91 1.76 -21.39 4.16
C SER A 91 2.14 -21.51 2.69
N GLY A 92 2.23 -20.40 1.94
CA GLY A 92 2.53 -20.40 0.50
C GLY A 92 1.40 -20.96 -0.38
N ARG A 93 0.21 -21.18 0.18
CA ARG A 93 -0.98 -21.67 -0.53
C ARG A 93 -1.74 -20.55 -1.23
N TYR A 94 -1.53 -19.30 -0.83
CA TYR A 94 -2.17 -18.15 -1.44
C TYR A 94 -1.86 -18.08 -2.95
N ARG A 95 -2.92 -17.97 -3.75
CA ARG A 95 -2.86 -17.78 -5.20
C ARG A 95 -3.74 -16.59 -5.55
N ALA A 96 -3.12 -15.57 -6.15
CA ALA A 96 -3.84 -14.40 -6.63
C ALA A 96 -4.88 -14.80 -7.67
N THR A 97 -6.06 -14.19 -7.58
CA THR A 97 -7.17 -14.48 -8.47
C THR A 97 -7.01 -13.68 -9.77
N PRO A 98 -7.42 -14.21 -10.93
CA PRO A 98 -7.41 -13.45 -12.18
C PRO A 98 -8.17 -12.12 -12.05
N SER A 99 -7.55 -11.03 -12.48
CA SER A 99 -8.16 -9.70 -12.40
C SER A 99 -9.32 -9.55 -13.40
N LYS A 100 -10.39 -8.89 -12.97
CA LYS A 100 -11.53 -8.54 -13.82
C LYS A 100 -11.10 -7.46 -14.82
N ARG A 101 -11.29 -7.72 -16.12
CA ARG A 101 -10.96 -6.74 -17.16
C ARG A 101 -12.08 -5.74 -17.36
N VAL A 102 -11.75 -4.45 -17.31
CA VAL A 102 -12.64 -3.34 -17.65
C VAL A 102 -11.98 -2.46 -18.70
N TRP A 103 -12.74 -1.98 -19.66
CA TRP A 103 -12.25 -1.13 -20.75
C TRP A 103 -12.68 0.31 -20.54
N LEU A 104 -11.72 1.23 -20.43
CA LEU A 104 -11.98 2.67 -20.33
C LEU A 104 -11.68 3.36 -21.66
N PRO A 105 -12.59 4.19 -22.18
CA PRO A 105 -12.34 4.95 -23.41
C PRO A 105 -11.25 6.00 -23.16
N LYS A 106 -10.38 6.19 -24.15
CA LYS A 106 -9.45 7.32 -24.22
C LYS A 106 -10.01 8.39 -25.17
N PRO A 107 -9.54 9.65 -25.05
CA PRO A 107 -9.88 10.71 -26.00
C PRO A 107 -9.50 10.41 -27.46
N ASP A 108 -8.46 9.60 -27.66
CA ASP A 108 -7.95 9.21 -28.99
C ASP A 108 -8.72 8.03 -29.64
N GLY A 109 -9.85 7.61 -29.05
CA GLY A 109 -10.69 6.51 -29.53
C GLY A 109 -10.17 5.12 -29.18
N LYS A 110 -8.96 4.99 -28.61
CA LYS A 110 -8.45 3.70 -28.11
C LYS A 110 -9.07 3.37 -26.75
N GLN A 111 -8.97 2.12 -26.33
CA GLN A 111 -9.39 1.70 -24.99
C GLN A 111 -8.17 1.40 -24.10
N ARG A 112 -8.24 1.78 -22.83
CA ARG A 112 -7.28 1.40 -21.79
C ARG A 112 -7.85 0.18 -21.04
N PRO A 113 -7.17 -0.97 -21.09
CA PRO A 113 -7.55 -2.11 -20.26
C PRO A 113 -7.16 -1.84 -18.80
N ILE A 114 -8.10 -1.97 -17.89
CA ILE A 114 -7.88 -1.94 -16.43
C ILE A 114 -8.14 -3.33 -15.86
N GLY A 115 -7.23 -3.81 -15.02
CA GLY A 115 -7.43 -5.01 -14.21
C GLY A 115 -7.94 -4.63 -12.83
N ILE A 116 -9.07 -5.20 -12.40
CA ILE A 116 -9.61 -5.02 -11.06
C ILE A 116 -9.42 -6.34 -10.31
N ALA A 117 -8.50 -6.32 -9.34
CA ALA A 117 -8.26 -7.47 -8.46
C ALA A 117 -9.43 -7.70 -7.49
N VAL A 118 -9.53 -8.91 -6.97
CA VAL A 118 -10.44 -9.24 -5.86
C VAL A 118 -10.00 -8.54 -4.57
N LEU A 119 -10.88 -8.51 -3.57
CA LEU A 119 -10.60 -7.73 -2.36
C LEU A 119 -9.39 -8.28 -1.58
N GLU A 120 -9.30 -9.59 -1.40
CA GLU A 120 -8.17 -10.23 -0.71
C GLU A 120 -6.83 -9.88 -1.37
N ASP A 121 -6.78 -9.94 -2.70
CA ASP A 121 -5.60 -9.58 -3.47
C ASP A 121 -5.22 -8.12 -3.27
N LYS A 122 -6.19 -7.20 -3.18
CA LYS A 122 -5.91 -5.78 -2.87
C LYS A 122 -5.33 -5.63 -1.46
N ILE A 123 -5.85 -6.37 -0.48
CA ILE A 123 -5.35 -6.35 0.90
C ILE A 123 -3.89 -6.82 0.96
N VAL A 124 -3.60 -7.99 0.36
CA VAL A 124 -2.25 -8.55 0.31
C VAL A 124 -1.30 -7.62 -0.45
N GLN A 125 -1.71 -7.11 -1.62
CA GLN A 125 -0.90 -6.16 -2.41
C GLN A 125 -0.57 -4.91 -1.59
N GLN A 126 -1.55 -4.35 -0.89
CA GLN A 126 -1.35 -3.16 -0.06
C GLN A 126 -0.38 -3.42 1.10
N ALA A 127 -0.50 -4.56 1.78
CA ALA A 127 0.42 -4.97 2.84
C ALA A 127 1.85 -5.18 2.31
N VAL A 128 2.00 -5.84 1.15
CA VAL A 128 3.29 -6.03 0.48
C VAL A 128 3.92 -4.69 0.11
N VAL A 129 3.14 -3.75 -0.43
CA VAL A 129 3.62 -2.39 -0.73
C VAL A 129 4.17 -1.71 0.51
N TRP A 130 3.49 -1.81 1.65
CA TRP A 130 3.97 -1.20 2.90
C TRP A 130 5.27 -1.80 3.41
N VAL A 131 5.44 -3.12 3.31
CA VAL A 131 6.69 -3.80 3.67
C VAL A 131 7.83 -3.36 2.74
N LEU A 132 7.60 -3.39 1.43
CA LEU A 132 8.61 -3.04 0.43
C LEU A 132 9.00 -1.57 0.48
N ASN A 133 8.06 -0.67 0.80
CA ASN A 133 8.34 0.75 0.96
C ASN A 133 9.30 1.04 2.12
N GLN A 134 9.44 0.15 3.11
CA GLN A 134 10.46 0.32 4.16
C GLN A 134 11.89 0.23 3.59
N ILE A 135 12.05 -0.47 2.47
CA ILE A 135 13.33 -0.66 1.80
C ILE A 135 13.48 0.42 0.72
N TYR A 136 12.52 0.49 -0.20
CA TYR A 136 12.65 1.34 -1.38
C TYR A 136 12.69 2.83 -1.06
N GLU A 137 12.04 3.30 0.01
CA GLU A 137 12.13 4.72 0.37
C GLU A 137 13.53 5.15 0.80
N GLU A 138 14.36 4.24 1.32
CA GLU A 138 15.75 4.52 1.67
C GLU A 138 16.67 4.50 0.43
N ASP A 139 16.28 3.79 -0.63
CA ASP A 139 17.04 3.66 -1.87
C ASP A 139 16.65 4.70 -2.94
N PHE A 140 15.40 5.16 -2.93
CA PHE A 140 14.90 6.10 -3.92
C PHE A 140 15.68 7.42 -3.93
N VAL A 141 16.01 7.88 -5.13
CA VAL A 141 16.71 9.15 -5.30
C VAL A 141 15.81 10.33 -4.92
N GLY A 142 16.42 11.40 -4.38
CA GLY A 142 15.71 12.57 -3.86
C GLY A 142 14.86 13.35 -4.88
N PHE A 143 15.12 13.18 -6.17
CA PHE A 143 14.35 13.79 -7.27
C PHE A 143 13.33 12.83 -7.91
N SER A 144 13.07 11.68 -7.28
CA SER A 144 11.94 10.80 -7.64
C SER A 144 10.71 11.18 -6.82
N TYR A 145 9.60 11.52 -7.47
CA TYR A 145 8.40 12.03 -6.79
C TYR A 145 7.15 11.16 -6.99
N GLY A 146 7.08 10.38 -8.07
CA GLY A 146 5.87 9.63 -8.43
C GLY A 146 5.60 8.47 -7.47
N PHE A 147 4.34 8.32 -7.04
CA PHE A 147 3.84 7.18 -6.26
C PHE A 147 4.54 6.93 -4.92
N ARG A 148 5.18 7.96 -4.33
CA ARG A 148 5.91 7.85 -3.06
C ARG A 148 5.15 8.51 -1.90
N PRO A 149 5.15 7.90 -0.69
CA PRO A 149 4.59 8.53 0.50
C PRO A 149 5.25 9.90 0.79
N GLY A 150 4.44 10.92 1.08
CA GLY A 150 4.93 12.25 1.41
C GLY A 150 5.56 13.04 0.23
N ARG A 151 5.44 12.53 -1.01
CA ARG A 151 5.86 13.23 -2.23
C ARG A 151 4.64 13.48 -3.11
N SER A 152 4.60 14.62 -3.79
CA SER A 152 3.48 15.04 -4.64
C SER A 152 3.97 15.63 -5.96
N GLN A 153 3.05 15.76 -6.93
CA GLN A 153 3.33 16.49 -8.17
C GLN A 153 3.78 17.93 -7.93
N HIS A 154 3.33 18.57 -6.85
CA HIS A 154 3.73 19.93 -6.50
C HIS A 154 5.20 19.99 -6.10
N ASN A 155 5.71 19.00 -5.35
CA ASN A 155 7.13 18.96 -5.00
C ASN A 155 8.02 18.79 -6.24
N ALA A 156 7.56 18.06 -7.25
CA ALA A 156 8.27 17.92 -8.52
C ALA A 156 8.32 19.26 -9.28
N LEU A 157 7.20 19.98 -9.32
CA LEU A 157 7.13 21.32 -9.93
C LEU A 157 8.01 22.33 -9.20
N ASP A 158 8.02 22.30 -7.86
CA ASP A 158 8.88 23.18 -7.05
C ASP A 158 10.36 22.91 -7.35
N ALA A 159 10.76 21.64 -7.43
CA ALA A 159 12.14 21.28 -7.76
C ALA A 159 12.53 21.70 -9.17
N LEU A 160 11.62 21.55 -10.15
CA LEU A 160 11.82 22.04 -11.52
C LEU A 160 11.96 23.56 -11.55
N TRP A 161 11.07 24.28 -10.87
CA TRP A 161 11.09 25.73 -10.77
C TRP A 161 12.42 26.24 -10.20
N VAL A 162 12.86 25.68 -9.07
CA VAL A 162 14.16 25.99 -8.45
C VAL A 162 15.30 25.69 -9.43
N GLY A 163 15.27 24.53 -10.09
CA GLY A 163 16.29 24.12 -11.06
C GLY A 163 16.44 25.08 -12.24
N ILE A 164 15.33 25.56 -12.81
CA ILE A 164 15.32 26.47 -13.95
C ILE A 164 15.65 27.91 -13.54
N THR A 165 15.17 28.37 -12.38
CA THR A 165 15.35 29.77 -11.96
C THR A 165 16.72 30.05 -11.33
N GLN A 166 17.31 29.08 -10.64
CA GLN A 166 18.59 29.27 -9.95
C GLN A 166 19.81 28.87 -10.79
N ARG A 167 19.61 28.16 -11.91
CA ARG A 167 20.69 27.73 -12.80
C ARG A 167 20.46 28.26 -14.21
N LYS A 168 21.53 28.41 -14.98
CA LYS A 168 21.45 28.75 -16.40
C LYS A 168 21.04 27.53 -17.22
N VAL A 169 19.75 27.21 -17.20
CA VAL A 169 19.14 26.12 -18.00
C VAL A 169 18.61 26.72 -19.31
N ASN A 170 19.13 26.26 -20.45
CA ASN A 170 18.71 26.73 -21.77
C ASN A 170 17.76 25.75 -22.49
N TRP A 171 17.76 24.48 -22.07
CA TRP A 171 17.03 23.40 -22.72
C TRP A 171 16.44 22.46 -21.68
N VAL A 172 15.21 21.99 -21.93
CA VAL A 172 14.54 20.94 -21.17
C VAL A 172 14.23 19.80 -22.12
N LEU A 173 14.61 18.58 -21.75
CA LEU A 173 14.28 17.38 -22.50
C LEU A 173 13.06 16.72 -21.84
N ASP A 174 11.96 16.68 -22.58
CA ASP A 174 10.77 15.91 -22.20
C ASP A 174 10.87 14.50 -22.79
N ALA A 175 10.74 13.49 -21.93
CA ALA A 175 10.93 12.09 -22.28
C ALA A 175 9.94 11.20 -21.51
N ASP A 176 9.37 10.22 -22.21
CA ASP A 176 8.40 9.27 -21.66
C ASP A 176 8.70 7.83 -22.10
N ILE A 177 8.26 6.86 -21.30
CA ILE A 177 8.43 5.43 -21.58
C ILE A 177 7.16 4.89 -22.23
N ARG A 178 7.30 4.42 -23.48
CA ARG A 178 6.19 3.81 -24.21
C ARG A 178 5.73 2.51 -23.53
N SER A 179 4.42 2.40 -23.27
CA SER A 179 3.81 1.21 -22.66
C SER A 179 4.43 0.84 -21.31
N PHE A 180 4.53 1.80 -20.39
CA PHE A 180 5.21 1.64 -19.10
C PHE A 180 4.65 0.51 -18.20
N PHE A 181 3.38 0.14 -18.35
CA PHE A 181 2.70 -0.91 -17.57
C PHE A 181 2.19 -2.04 -18.46
#